data_AF-F4SAW8-F1
#
_entry.id   AF-F4SAW8-F1
#
_cell.length_a   1.000
_cell.length_b   1.000
_cell.length_c   1.000
_cell.angle_alpha   90.00
_cell.angle_beta   90.00
_cell.angle_gamma   90.00
#
_symmetry.space_group_name_H-M   'P 1'
#
loop_
_entity.id
_entity.type
_entity.pdbx_description
1 polymer ?
#
loop_
_entity_poly.entity_id
_entity_poly.type
_entity_poly.pdbx_seq_one_letter_code
_entity_poly.pdbx_strand_id
1 'polypeptide(L)'
;MIPAFSYRRYESLIPEFRALPFDERVPTSPGVQVTTPERTRHFDIYVQGALDQGFYHNVEHGISRHLDAYRFLNTLELEAIATVIDTLEDEIQDIGSNITESQDVIGYTRMLLRSREPEDVLHRQIYKQQLEVSRNKYKDFMRILDRYHKEIGKLRAIYSKETLLYMG
;
A
#
# COMPACT_ATOMS: atom_id res chain seq x y z
N MET A 1 0.74 26.62 12.08
CA MET A 1 0.55 25.54 13.08
C MET A 1 0.39 24.26 12.29
N ILE A 2 1.47 23.48 12.15
CA ILE A 2 1.51 22.24 11.38
C ILE A 2 1.33 21.10 12.39
N PRO A 3 0.43 20.12 12.17
CA PRO A 3 0.18 19.10 13.17
C PRO A 3 1.38 18.15 13.29
N ALA A 4 1.71 17.82 14.53
CA ALA A 4 2.79 16.90 14.90
C ALA A 4 2.38 15.45 14.59
N PHE A 5 2.54 15.02 13.34
CA PHE A 5 2.37 13.62 12.91
C PHE A 5 3.69 13.05 12.37
N SER A 6 4.75 12.96 13.18
CA SER A 6 5.97 12.25 12.72
C SER A 6 6.74 11.48 13.80
N TYR A 7 6.60 11.79 15.09
CA TYR A 7 7.52 11.22 16.09
C TYR A 7 7.28 9.77 16.55
N ARG A 8 6.13 9.14 16.23
CA ARG A 8 5.78 7.82 16.81
C ARG A 8 6.06 6.60 15.92
N ARG A 9 6.42 6.75 14.64
CA ARG A 9 6.59 5.60 13.71
C ARG A 9 7.94 4.88 13.80
N TYR A 10 8.90 5.37 14.60
CA TYR A 10 10.29 4.89 14.58
C TYR A 10 10.77 4.16 15.85
N GLU A 11 9.93 4.00 16.88
CA GLU A 11 10.32 3.33 18.14
C GLU A 11 10.58 1.83 17.98
N SER A 12 9.96 1.19 16.99
CA SER A 12 10.16 -0.23 16.67
C SER A 12 11.43 -0.51 15.86
N LEU A 13 12.18 0.51 15.44
CA LEU A 13 13.42 0.35 14.69
C LEU A 13 14.62 0.15 15.62
N ILE A 14 15.59 -0.67 15.19
CA ILE A 14 16.87 -0.82 15.89
C ILE A 14 17.60 0.53 15.99
N PRO A 15 18.40 0.77 17.05
CA PRO A 15 19.07 2.06 17.27
C PRO A 15 19.86 2.57 16.06
N GLU A 16 20.47 1.66 15.30
CA GLU A 16 21.23 1.93 14.09
C GLU A 16 20.36 2.50 12.96
N PHE A 17 19.11 2.05 12.85
CA PHE A 17 18.14 2.56 11.87
C PHE A 17 17.49 3.88 12.31
N ARG A 18 17.33 4.10 13.62
CA ARG A 18 16.88 5.40 14.17
C ARG A 18 17.92 6.51 13.99
N ALA A 19 19.20 6.13 13.92
CA ALA A 19 20.30 7.05 13.68
C ALA A 19 20.43 7.48 12.20
N LEU A 20 19.74 6.80 11.28
CA LEU A 20 19.66 7.23 9.89
C LEU A 20 18.74 8.46 9.79
N PRO A 21 19.17 9.54 9.13
CA PRO A 21 18.38 10.76 9.01
C PRO A 21 17.20 10.51 8.06
N PHE A 22 16.06 10.09 8.60
CA PHE A 22 14.92 9.67 7.80
C PHE A 22 13.95 10.78 7.39
N ASP A 23 14.03 12.02 7.91
CA ASP A 23 12.87 12.92 7.79
C ASP A 23 13.05 14.40 7.38
N GLU A 24 14.23 14.94 7.07
CA GLU A 24 14.30 16.39 6.70
C GLU A 24 15.31 16.76 5.61
N ARG A 25 15.98 15.80 4.97
CA ARG A 25 16.88 16.15 3.86
C ARG A 25 16.11 16.22 2.56
N VAL A 26 15.44 17.37 2.35
CA VAL A 26 15.10 17.83 1.00
C VAL A 26 16.39 17.74 0.18
N PRO A 27 16.44 16.96 -0.90
CA PRO A 27 17.67 16.82 -1.67
C PRO A 27 18.07 18.21 -2.18
N THR A 28 19.26 18.69 -1.83
CA THR A 28 19.73 20.06 -2.14
C THR A 28 20.47 20.16 -3.47
N SER A 29 20.45 19.10 -4.30
CA SER A 29 21.14 19.12 -5.59
C SER A 29 20.40 20.02 -6.60
N PRO A 30 21.10 20.75 -7.49
CA PRO A 30 20.47 21.63 -8.48
C PRO A 30 19.47 20.94 -9.43
N GLY A 31 19.54 19.62 -9.57
CA GLY A 31 18.61 18.84 -10.39
C GLY A 31 17.19 18.72 -9.80
N VAL A 32 17.04 18.99 -8.51
CA VAL A 32 15.81 18.73 -7.73
C VAL A 32 14.67 19.69 -8.10
N GLN A 33 14.97 20.79 -8.79
CA GLN A 33 14.00 21.80 -9.20
C GLN A 33 13.71 21.82 -10.72
N VAL A 34 14.24 20.85 -11.48
CA VAL A 34 14.01 20.81 -12.94
C VAL A 34 12.65 20.20 -13.24
N THR A 35 11.61 21.01 -13.07
CA THR A 35 10.24 20.68 -13.45
C THR A 35 9.90 21.47 -14.70
N THR A 36 10.11 20.85 -15.88
CA THR A 36 9.60 21.43 -17.14
C THR A 36 8.22 20.85 -17.45
N PRO A 37 7.36 21.57 -18.18
CA PRO A 37 6.05 21.06 -18.59
C PRO A 37 6.15 19.71 -19.34
N GLU A 38 7.20 19.50 -20.12
CA GLU A 38 7.45 18.26 -20.84
C GLU A 38 7.75 17.11 -19.88
N ARG A 39 8.55 17.35 -18.84
CA ARG A 39 8.86 16.36 -17.81
C ARG A 39 7.63 15.96 -17.03
N THR A 40 6.87 16.94 -16.55
CA THR A 40 5.60 16.69 -15.83
C THR A 40 4.65 15.87 -16.70
N ARG A 41 4.44 16.28 -17.95
CA ARG A 41 3.58 15.53 -18.87
C ARG A 41 4.09 14.11 -19.14
N HIS A 42 5.40 13.91 -19.23
CA HIS A 42 5.99 12.60 -19.40
C HIS A 42 5.74 11.72 -18.17
N PHE A 43 5.94 12.25 -16.96
CA PHE A 43 5.60 11.55 -15.73
C PHE A 43 4.11 11.22 -15.66
N ASP A 44 3.25 12.16 -16.04
CA ASP A 44 1.80 11.95 -16.01
C ASP A 44 1.36 10.79 -16.90
N ILE A 45 1.87 10.75 -18.13
CA ILE A 45 1.54 9.73 -19.13
C ILE A 45 2.01 8.34 -18.71
N TYR A 46 3.23 8.23 -18.18
CA TYR A 46 3.87 6.93 -17.98
C TYR A 46 3.78 6.42 -16.54
N VAL A 47 3.59 7.29 -15.55
CA VAL A 47 3.67 6.95 -14.13
C VAL A 47 2.40 7.37 -13.39
N GLN A 48 2.08 8.66 -13.35
CA GLN A 48 0.96 9.18 -12.53
C GLN A 48 -0.37 8.51 -12.89
N GLY A 49 -0.69 8.40 -14.19
CA GLY A 49 -1.93 7.76 -14.61
C GLY A 49 -2.05 6.30 -14.16
N ALA A 50 -0.93 5.57 -14.09
CA ALA A 50 -0.92 4.20 -13.60
C ALA A 50 -1.05 4.12 -12.07
N LEU A 51 -0.47 5.09 -11.35
CA LEU A 51 -0.62 5.24 -9.90
C LEU A 51 -2.08 5.54 -9.53
N ASP A 52 -2.69 6.54 -10.19
CA ASP A 52 -4.07 6.98 -9.93
C ASP A 52 -5.10 5.89 -10.23
N GLN A 53 -4.82 5.03 -11.22
CA GLN A 53 -5.72 3.94 -11.64
C GLN A 53 -5.47 2.63 -10.89
N GLY A 54 -4.48 2.58 -9.98
CA GLY A 54 -4.13 1.37 -9.24
C GLY A 54 -3.46 0.28 -10.10
N PHE A 55 -2.90 0.65 -11.26
CA PHE A 55 -2.17 -0.23 -12.16
C PHE A 55 -0.69 -0.32 -11.79
N TYR A 56 -0.42 -0.64 -10.52
CA TYR A 56 0.93 -0.64 -9.94
C TYR A 56 1.94 -1.55 -10.65
N HIS A 57 1.47 -2.62 -11.30
CA HIS A 57 2.31 -3.49 -12.14
C HIS A 57 2.95 -2.78 -13.34
N ASN A 58 2.38 -1.66 -13.81
CA ASN A 58 2.92 -0.86 -14.91
C ASN A 58 3.85 0.26 -14.43
N VAL A 59 3.82 0.59 -13.13
CA VAL A 59 4.55 1.73 -12.55
C VAL A 59 6.06 1.52 -12.67
N GLU A 60 6.57 0.31 -12.46
CA GLU A 60 8.01 0.04 -12.58
C GLU A 60 8.53 0.35 -13.99
N HIS A 61 7.83 -0.11 -15.03
CA HIS A 61 8.18 0.15 -16.42
C HIS A 61 8.03 1.65 -16.79
N GLY A 62 6.98 2.28 -16.28
CA GLY A 62 6.75 3.72 -16.44
C GLY A 62 7.90 4.55 -15.86
N ILE A 63 8.34 4.19 -14.66
CA ILE A 63 9.45 4.85 -13.96
C ILE A 63 10.77 4.60 -14.69
N SER A 64 11.06 3.37 -15.13
CA SER A 64 12.26 3.12 -15.95
C SER A 64 12.30 4.01 -17.19
N ARG A 65 11.18 4.13 -17.92
CA ARG A 65 11.11 5.04 -19.08
C ARG A 65 11.29 6.50 -18.70
N HIS A 66 10.73 6.93 -17.57
CA HIS A 66 10.90 8.30 -17.09
C HIS A 66 12.37 8.57 -16.70
N LEU A 67 13.03 7.62 -16.06
CA LEU A 67 14.44 7.68 -15.71
C LEU A 67 15.35 7.62 -16.95
N ASP A 68 15.01 6.88 -18.00
CA ASP A 68 15.79 6.89 -19.24
C ASP A 68 15.79 8.29 -19.89
N ALA A 69 14.67 9.01 -19.81
CA ALA A 69 14.51 10.34 -20.38
C ALA A 69 15.12 11.45 -19.50
N TYR A 70 14.98 11.34 -18.17
CA TYR A 70 15.29 12.43 -17.24
C TYR A 70 16.30 12.08 -16.14
N ARG A 71 16.85 10.86 -16.16
CA ARG A 71 17.93 10.30 -15.33
C ARG A 71 17.66 10.11 -13.84
N PHE A 72 16.70 10.80 -13.27
CA PHE A 72 16.38 10.77 -11.85
C PHE A 72 14.91 11.09 -11.63
N LEU A 73 14.37 10.82 -10.43
CA LEU A 73 13.06 11.33 -9.99
C LEU A 73 13.21 12.61 -9.15
N ASN A 74 12.39 13.63 -9.41
CA ASN A 74 12.39 14.86 -8.63
C ASN A 74 11.50 14.74 -7.38
N THR A 75 11.47 15.78 -6.54
CA THR A 75 10.72 15.76 -5.27
C THR A 75 9.22 15.54 -5.47
N LEU A 76 8.60 16.19 -6.47
CA LEU A 76 7.16 16.06 -6.73
C LEU A 76 6.78 14.65 -7.19
N GLU A 77 7.64 14.03 -8.01
CA GLU A 77 7.45 12.67 -8.51
C GLU A 77 7.64 11.62 -7.41
N LEU A 78 8.60 11.86 -6.50
CA LEU A 78 8.79 11.05 -5.30
C LEU A 78 7.61 11.21 -4.32
N GLU A 79 7.09 12.42 -4.16
CA GLU A 79 5.91 12.70 -3.33
C GLU A 79 4.65 12.01 -3.87
N ALA A 80 4.48 11.96 -5.19
CA ALA A 80 3.40 11.19 -5.81
C ALA A 80 3.49 9.69 -5.50
N ILE A 81 4.70 9.11 -5.54
CA ILE A 81 4.92 7.71 -5.15
C ILE A 81 4.64 7.50 -3.65
N ALA A 82 5.08 8.42 -2.80
CA ALA A 82 4.85 8.36 -1.35
C ALA A 82 3.36 8.41 -1.00
N THR A 83 2.60 9.32 -1.63
CA THR A 83 1.16 9.46 -1.43
C THR A 83 0.40 8.17 -1.75
N VAL A 84 0.83 7.44 -2.78
CA VAL A 84 0.23 6.16 -3.16
C VAL A 84 0.61 5.05 -2.19
N ILE A 85 1.84 5.05 -1.65
CA ILE A 85 2.24 4.13 -0.58
C ILE A 85 1.34 4.34 0.63
N ASP A 86 1.15 5.58 1.07
CA ASP A 86 0.28 5.92 2.21
C ASP A 86 -1.17 5.49 1.96
N THR A 87 -1.70 5.74 0.76
CA THR A 87 -3.05 5.28 0.38
C THR A 87 -3.17 3.76 0.45
N LEU A 88 -2.17 3.01 -0.02
CA LEU A 88 -2.17 1.55 0.06
C LEU A 88 -2.05 1.04 1.51
N GLU A 89 -1.34 1.76 2.39
CA GLU A 89 -1.28 1.45 3.82
C GLU A 89 -2.65 1.62 4.49
N ASP A 90 -3.36 2.70 4.18
CA ASP A 90 -4.72 2.95 4.68
C ASP A 90 -5.69 1.86 4.19
N GLU A 91 -5.63 1.51 2.90
CA GLU A 91 -6.43 0.40 2.33
C GLU A 91 -6.12 -0.95 2.97
N ILE A 92 -4.86 -1.22 3.35
CA ILE A 92 -4.49 -2.42 4.10
C ILE A 92 -5.16 -2.43 5.48
N GLN A 93 -5.24 -1.28 6.15
CA GLN A 93 -5.90 -1.17 7.45
C GLN A 93 -7.41 -1.47 7.32
N ASP A 94 -8.06 -0.96 6.27
CA ASP A 94 -9.47 -1.23 5.99
C ASP A 94 -9.72 -2.70 5.64
N ILE A 95 -8.84 -3.32 4.86
CA ILE A 95 -8.88 -4.76 4.57
C ILE A 95 -8.70 -5.58 5.86
N GLY A 96 -7.83 -5.14 6.78
CA GLY A 96 -7.65 -5.79 8.08
C GLY A 96 -8.95 -5.87 8.89
N SER A 97 -9.76 -4.81 8.84
CA SER A 97 -11.08 -4.79 9.48
C SER A 97 -12.04 -5.80 8.84
N ASN A 98 -12.09 -5.85 7.51
CA ASN A 98 -12.92 -6.79 6.75
C ASN A 98 -12.51 -8.27 6.96
N ILE A 99 -11.21 -8.53 7.12
CA ILE A 99 -10.67 -9.85 7.46
C ILE A 99 -11.18 -10.28 8.83
N THR A 100 -11.09 -9.40 9.82
CA THR A 100 -11.55 -9.64 11.19
C THR A 100 -13.04 -9.96 11.22
N GLU A 101 -13.87 -9.15 10.57
CA GLU A 101 -15.31 -9.39 10.45
C GLU A 101 -15.60 -10.76 9.80
N SER A 102 -14.90 -11.09 8.72
CA SER A 102 -15.07 -12.38 8.05
C SER A 102 -14.72 -13.55 8.97
N GLN A 103 -13.67 -13.42 9.78
CA GLN A 103 -13.27 -14.43 10.77
C GLN A 103 -14.31 -14.59 11.87
N ASP A 104 -14.86 -13.50 12.38
CA ASP A 104 -15.91 -13.51 13.41
C ASP A 104 -17.17 -14.23 12.91
N VAL A 105 -17.63 -13.89 11.70
CA VAL A 105 -18.79 -14.56 11.08
C VAL A 105 -18.53 -16.04 10.84
N ILE A 106 -17.31 -16.42 10.39
CA ILE A 106 -16.92 -17.83 10.25
C ILE A 106 -16.96 -18.55 11.61
N GLY A 107 -16.43 -17.93 12.66
CA GLY A 107 -16.40 -18.46 14.02
C GLY A 107 -17.81 -18.70 14.57
N TYR A 108 -18.65 -17.67 14.50
CA TYR A 108 -20.04 -17.70 14.94
C TYR A 108 -20.86 -18.75 14.18
N THR A 109 -20.75 -18.78 12.84
CA THR A 109 -21.49 -19.74 12.02
C THR A 109 -21.05 -21.18 12.29
N ARG A 110 -19.76 -21.43 12.56
CA ARG A 110 -19.26 -22.74 13.00
C ARG A 110 -19.79 -23.13 14.38
N MET A 111 -19.94 -22.18 15.28
CA MET A 111 -20.53 -22.42 16.60
C MET A 111 -21.99 -22.85 16.47
N LEU A 112 -22.80 -22.13 15.69
CA LEU A 112 -24.20 -22.47 15.44
C LEU A 112 -24.37 -23.86 14.83
N LEU A 113 -23.56 -24.19 13.81
CA LEU A 113 -23.59 -25.52 13.19
C LEU A 113 -23.22 -26.68 14.14
N ARG A 114 -22.51 -26.39 15.24
CA ARG A 114 -22.16 -27.35 16.30
C ARG A 114 -23.19 -27.43 17.42
N SER A 115 -24.17 -26.51 17.45
CA SER A 115 -25.26 -26.55 18.41
C SER A 115 -26.03 -27.87 18.27
N ARG A 116 -26.38 -28.44 19.43
CA ARG A 116 -27.19 -29.66 19.54
C ARG A 116 -28.69 -29.35 19.57
N GLU A 117 -29.05 -28.07 19.52
CA GLU A 117 -30.44 -27.66 19.45
C GLU A 117 -31.07 -28.17 18.14
N PRO A 118 -32.37 -28.55 18.18
CA PRO A 118 -33.11 -28.97 17.00
C PRO A 118 -33.38 -27.75 16.12
N GLU A 119 -32.35 -27.29 15.41
CA GLU A 119 -32.49 -26.31 14.35
C GLU A 119 -33.18 -26.96 13.16
N ASP A 120 -34.20 -26.29 12.61
CA ASP A 120 -34.80 -26.67 11.34
C ASP A 120 -33.72 -26.85 10.26
N VAL A 121 -33.90 -27.86 9.40
CA VAL A 121 -33.01 -28.18 8.27
C VAL A 121 -32.71 -26.94 7.44
N LEU A 122 -33.70 -26.04 7.31
CA LEU A 122 -33.57 -24.77 6.61
C LEU A 122 -32.51 -23.84 7.25
N HIS A 123 -32.52 -23.68 8.58
CA HIS A 123 -31.53 -22.83 9.27
C HIS A 123 -30.11 -23.37 9.13
N ARG A 124 -29.93 -24.70 9.23
CA ARG A 124 -28.63 -25.33 9.00
C ARG A 124 -28.12 -25.13 7.57
N GLN A 125 -29.01 -25.11 6.57
CA GLN A 125 -28.63 -24.80 5.18
C GLN A 125 -28.18 -23.34 5.03
N ILE A 126 -28.90 -22.39 5.64
CA ILE A 126 -28.54 -20.98 5.66
C ILE A 126 -27.14 -20.78 6.27
N TYR A 127 -26.85 -21.42 7.41
CA TYR A 127 -25.53 -21.33 8.02
C TYR A 127 -24.41 -21.92 7.15
N LYS A 128 -24.67 -23.03 6.45
CA LYS A 128 -23.67 -23.58 5.52
C LYS A 128 -23.38 -22.62 4.37
N GLN A 129 -24.41 -21.99 3.80
CA GLN A 129 -24.26 -20.98 2.74
C GLN A 129 -23.48 -19.77 3.24
N GLN A 130 -23.84 -19.23 4.41
CA GLN A 130 -23.13 -18.10 5.02
C GLN A 130 -21.66 -18.44 5.28
N LEU A 131 -21.37 -19.64 5.78
CA LEU A 131 -20.00 -20.10 6.02
C LEU A 131 -19.17 -20.16 4.72
N GLU A 132 -19.77 -20.57 3.61
CA GLU A 132 -19.11 -20.58 2.31
C GLU A 132 -18.82 -19.17 1.81
N VAL A 133 -19.81 -18.28 1.85
CA VAL A 133 -19.67 -16.87 1.47
C VAL A 133 -18.57 -16.18 2.27
N SER A 134 -18.60 -16.29 3.61
CA SER A 134 -17.60 -15.66 4.47
C SER A 134 -16.19 -16.21 4.26
N ARG A 135 -16.05 -17.51 3.95
CA ARG A 135 -14.74 -18.10 3.60
C ARG A 135 -14.20 -17.56 2.28
N ASN A 136 -15.05 -17.39 1.28
CA ASN A 136 -14.65 -16.85 -0.01
C ASN A 136 -14.22 -15.38 0.16
N LYS A 137 -15.02 -14.57 0.86
CA LYS A 137 -14.65 -13.19 1.24
C LYS A 137 -13.30 -13.12 1.95
N TYR A 138 -13.09 -13.94 2.99
CA TYR A 138 -11.81 -14.00 3.70
C TYR A 138 -10.63 -14.29 2.76
N LYS A 139 -10.76 -15.28 1.87
CA LYS A 139 -9.70 -15.62 0.91
C LYS A 139 -9.41 -14.47 -0.06
N ASP A 140 -10.45 -13.79 -0.52
CA ASP A 140 -10.29 -12.67 -1.45
C ASP A 140 -9.62 -11.47 -0.76
N PHE A 141 -10.01 -11.14 0.47
CA PHE A 141 -9.33 -10.11 1.25
C PHE A 141 -7.85 -10.44 1.53
N MET A 142 -7.53 -11.69 1.89
CA MET A 142 -6.14 -12.12 2.05
C MET A 142 -5.32 -11.97 0.75
N ARG A 143 -5.91 -12.27 -0.41
CA ARG A 143 -5.25 -12.09 -1.71
C ARG A 143 -4.98 -10.61 -2.02
N ILE A 144 -5.93 -9.73 -1.70
CA ILE A 144 -5.78 -8.29 -1.89
C ILE A 144 -4.69 -7.76 -0.94
N LEU A 145 -4.71 -8.16 0.33
CA LEU A 145 -3.68 -7.82 1.31
C LEU A 145 -2.27 -8.19 0.83
N ASP A 146 -2.09 -9.44 0.37
CA ASP A 146 -0.81 -9.92 -0.18
C ASP A 146 -0.39 -9.12 -1.41
N ARG A 147 -1.34 -8.74 -2.27
CA ARG A 147 -1.07 -7.90 -3.45
C ARG A 147 -0.59 -6.52 -3.01
N TYR A 148 -1.29 -5.84 -2.10
CA TYR A 148 -0.92 -4.49 -1.66
C TYR A 148 0.44 -4.46 -0.97
N HIS A 149 0.75 -5.44 -0.11
CA HIS A 149 2.09 -5.55 0.48
C HIS A 149 3.20 -5.68 -0.58
N LYS A 150 2.97 -6.45 -1.65
CA LYS A 150 3.93 -6.58 -2.76
C LYS A 150 4.11 -5.26 -3.50
N GLU A 151 3.02 -4.55 -3.78
CA GLU A 151 3.09 -3.27 -4.50
C GLU A 151 3.76 -2.19 -3.64
N ILE A 152 3.42 -2.07 -2.35
CA ILE A 152 4.15 -1.20 -1.40
C ILE A 152 5.64 -1.53 -1.39
N GLY A 153 6.01 -2.81 -1.34
CA GLY A 153 7.40 -3.23 -1.37
C GLY A 153 8.15 -2.74 -2.61
N LYS A 154 7.52 -2.82 -3.79
CA LYS A 154 8.10 -2.32 -5.05
C LYS A 154 8.24 -0.80 -5.03
N LEU A 155 7.19 -0.08 -4.65
CA LEU A 155 7.18 1.39 -4.63
C LEU A 155 8.21 1.92 -3.62
N ARG A 156 8.31 1.32 -2.42
CA ARG A 156 9.35 1.66 -1.44
C ARG A 156 10.75 1.39 -1.97
N ALA A 157 10.97 0.29 -2.68
CA ALA A 157 12.27 0.00 -3.27
C ALA A 157 12.68 1.05 -4.32
N ILE A 158 11.73 1.54 -5.13
CA ILE A 158 11.95 2.65 -6.06
C ILE A 158 12.27 3.93 -5.30
N TYR A 159 11.42 4.30 -4.33
CA TYR A 159 11.59 5.50 -3.52
C TYR A 159 12.98 5.54 -2.85
N SER A 160 13.38 4.44 -2.19
CA SER A 160 14.68 4.35 -1.50
C SER A 160 15.88 4.39 -2.43
N LYS A 161 15.82 3.79 -3.63
CA LYS A 161 16.94 3.84 -4.60
C LYS A 161 17.24 5.28 -5.01
N GLU A 162 16.21 6.05 -5.31
CA GLU A 162 16.36 7.45 -5.70
C GLU A 162 16.84 8.30 -4.52
N THR A 163 16.31 8.11 -3.31
CA THR A 163 16.79 8.88 -2.13
C THR A 163 18.24 8.56 -1.74
N LEU A 164 18.70 7.31 -1.93
CA LEU A 164 20.08 6.90 -1.64
C LEU A 164 21.09 7.42 -2.68
N LEU A 165 20.71 7.54 -3.95
CA LEU A 165 21.56 8.08 -5.01
C LEU A 165 21.90 9.58 -4.81
N TYR A 166 21.11 10.30 -4.02
CA TYR A 166 21.37 11.70 -3.66
C TYR A 166 22.20 11.88 -2.37
N MET A 167 22.67 10.78 -1.76
CA MET A 167 23.46 10.80 -0.52
C MET A 167 24.96 10.45 -0.71
N GLY A 168 25.40 10.14 -1.92
CA GLY A 168 26.82 9.91 -2.28
C GLY A 168 27.39 11.04 -3.11
#